data_AF-K9S7Y5-F1
#
_entry.id   AF-K9S7Y5-F1
#
_cell.length_a   1.000
_cell.length_b   1.000
_cell.length_c   1.000
_cell.angle_alpha   90.00
_cell.angle_beta   90.00
_cell.angle_gamma   90.00
#
_symmetry.space_group_name_H-M   'P 1'
#
loop_
_entity.id
_entity.type
_entity.pdbx_description
1 polymer ?
#
loop_
_entity_poly.entity_id
_entity_poly.type
_entity_poly.pdbx_seq_one_letter_code
_entity_poly.pdbx_strand_id
1 'polypeptide(L)'
;MANRVQEIIESKGGYFDKSSYVNKRTLIKIKCSESHEWETNPSSVLAGSWCRQCWNKNHAGKHLKLSDGLDQAKKIASSREGECLSDNYVSAATPMTWKCLNGHQWRAAFSDVKKGTWCPECNLGVRERLCRHYFESITGCSFPKIRPKWLTNSFGNRMELDGYCEPLKIAFEHQGSQHYDEVPYFSRSLDAFARRIENDRQKIELCAQNNVLLILVPFYIDRNDLAAWIYRRLSETLPTSTLKQIHHNKDCAYLPSSELRELQAIARERGGECLSKQYLGTTKKHRFRCAKGHEWEATASNVKIRTWCPDCKPERIGKSNRKHSVETMALIAAERKGKFLSKSFQSVNHKYQWQCQQGHLWFAAPTDIMKGTWCPECSRARRKGSIEEMQLIASSRNGKCLSNVYVSSQTKLRWQCAYGHEWEARPDNVKNVGSWCPICFGRK
;
A
#
# COMPACT_ATOMS: atom_id res chain seq x y z
N MET A 1 61.63 -12.73 -11.53
CA MET A 1 60.41 -12.59 -10.69
C MET A 1 60.64 -13.01 -9.25
N ALA A 2 61.31 -14.15 -8.97
CA ALA A 2 61.69 -14.54 -7.61
C ALA A 2 62.48 -13.44 -6.85
N ASN A 3 63.47 -12.81 -7.50
CA ASN A 3 64.26 -11.71 -6.92
C ASN A 3 63.38 -10.52 -6.51
N ARG A 4 62.40 -10.14 -7.34
CA ARG A 4 61.49 -9.01 -7.07
C ARG A 4 60.54 -9.30 -5.88
N VAL A 5 60.14 -10.56 -5.71
CA VAL A 5 59.34 -10.99 -4.56
C VAL A 5 60.20 -10.94 -3.29
N GLN A 6 61.46 -11.40 -3.38
CA GLN A 6 62.43 -11.34 -2.29
C GLN A 6 62.72 -9.90 -1.86
N GLU A 7 63.01 -8.99 -2.79
CA GLU A 7 63.25 -7.56 -2.51
C GLU A 7 62.05 -6.89 -1.80
N ILE A 8 60.81 -7.19 -2.21
CA ILE A 8 59.60 -6.65 -1.56
C ILE A 8 59.43 -7.23 -0.14
N ILE A 9 59.79 -8.50 0.05
CA ILE A 9 59.70 -9.15 1.35
C ILE A 9 60.74 -8.57 2.31
N GLU A 10 61.99 -8.45 1.85
CA GLU A 10 63.11 -7.89 2.63
C GLU A 10 62.91 -6.40 2.94
N SER A 11 62.42 -5.60 1.99
CA SER A 11 62.12 -4.17 2.22
C SER A 11 61.01 -3.92 3.25
N LYS A 12 60.15 -4.92 3.51
CA LYS A 12 59.14 -4.90 4.57
C LYS A 12 59.59 -5.63 5.85
N GLY A 13 60.88 -5.97 5.96
CA GLY A 13 61.47 -6.65 7.12
C GLY A 13 61.03 -8.11 7.27
N GLY A 14 60.57 -8.74 6.20
CA GLY A 14 60.21 -10.16 6.19
C GLY A 14 61.31 -11.07 5.66
N TYR A 15 61.14 -12.37 5.88
CA TYR A 15 61.98 -13.44 5.38
C TYR A 15 61.15 -14.45 4.59
N PHE A 16 61.72 -14.95 3.50
CA PHE A 16 61.15 -15.99 2.67
C PHE A 16 62.27 -16.84 2.08
N ASP A 17 62.09 -18.17 2.10
CA ASP A 17 63.04 -19.09 1.48
C ASP A 17 62.87 -19.10 -0.05
N LYS A 18 63.81 -18.45 -0.74
CA LYS A 18 63.86 -18.35 -2.20
C LYS A 18 63.81 -19.69 -2.92
N SER A 19 64.35 -20.75 -2.32
CA SER A 19 64.37 -22.09 -2.93
C SER A 19 62.97 -22.69 -3.08
N SER A 20 62.00 -22.24 -2.27
CA SER A 20 60.60 -22.66 -2.34
C SER A 20 59.77 -21.92 -3.40
N TYR A 21 60.37 -20.97 -4.14
CA TYR A 21 59.68 -20.26 -5.21
C TYR A 21 59.58 -21.13 -6.48
N VAL A 22 58.36 -21.43 -6.91
CA VAL A 22 58.09 -22.13 -8.17
C VAL A 22 57.54 -21.16 -9.22
N ASN A 23 56.42 -20.50 -8.94
CA ASN A 23 55.80 -19.52 -9.85
C ASN A 23 54.90 -18.53 -9.07
N LYS A 24 54.32 -17.55 -9.77
CA LYS A 24 53.52 -16.46 -9.17
C LYS A 24 52.19 -16.88 -8.51
N ARG A 25 51.73 -18.12 -8.71
CA ARG A 25 50.45 -18.67 -8.22
C ARG A 25 50.63 -19.85 -7.25
N THR A 26 51.85 -20.36 -7.09
CA THR A 26 52.14 -21.38 -6.09
C THR A 26 52.36 -20.70 -4.75
N LEU A 27 51.71 -21.20 -3.71
CA LEU A 27 51.83 -20.68 -2.36
C LEU A 27 53.28 -20.74 -1.88
N ILE A 28 53.70 -19.66 -1.23
CA ILE A 28 54.99 -19.54 -0.57
C ILE A 28 54.79 -19.21 0.90
N LYS A 29 55.66 -19.74 1.76
CA LYS A 29 55.60 -19.50 3.21
C LYS A 29 56.51 -18.33 3.59
N ILE A 30 55.91 -17.24 4.07
CA ILE A 30 56.60 -15.98 4.40
C ILE A 30 56.54 -15.76 5.92
N LYS A 31 57.61 -15.20 6.48
CA LYS A 31 57.71 -14.76 7.87
C LYS A 31 57.93 -13.24 7.92
N CYS A 32 57.21 -12.50 8.76
CA CYS A 32 57.46 -11.05 8.94
C CYS A 32 58.45 -10.77 10.09
N SER A 33 58.83 -9.49 10.26
CA SER A 33 59.71 -9.01 11.34
C SER A 33 59.22 -9.35 12.75
N GLU A 34 57.91 -9.42 12.94
CA GLU A 34 57.25 -9.82 14.19
C GLU A 34 57.11 -11.34 14.35
N SER A 35 57.85 -12.13 13.54
CA SER A 35 57.85 -13.60 13.55
C SER A 35 56.52 -14.29 13.22
N HIS A 36 55.52 -13.59 12.68
CA HIS A 36 54.31 -14.25 12.18
C HIS A 36 54.58 -14.94 10.84
N GLU A 37 54.15 -16.20 10.72
CA GLU A 37 54.30 -17.01 9.51
C GLU A 37 52.95 -17.21 8.81
N TRP A 38 52.91 -17.08 7.48
CA TRP A 38 51.71 -17.35 6.68
C TRP A 38 52.06 -17.81 5.27
N GLU A 39 51.11 -18.49 4.63
CA GLU A 39 51.19 -18.89 3.23
C GLU A 39 50.45 -17.88 2.35
N THR A 40 51.06 -17.49 1.24
CA THR A 40 50.44 -16.57 0.27
C THR A 40 50.99 -16.79 -1.13
N ASN A 41 50.23 -16.36 -2.14
CA ASN A 41 50.73 -16.34 -3.50
C ASN A 41 51.71 -15.18 -3.70
N PRO A 42 52.82 -15.37 -4.45
CA PRO A 42 53.76 -14.29 -4.76
C PRO A 42 53.10 -13.12 -5.52
N SER A 43 52.06 -13.38 -6.33
CA SER A 43 51.28 -12.33 -6.99
C SER A 43 50.58 -11.38 -6.01
N SER A 44 50.13 -11.88 -4.86
CA SER A 44 49.46 -11.07 -3.84
C SER A 44 50.44 -10.16 -3.10
N VAL A 45 51.66 -10.64 -2.87
CA VAL A 45 52.77 -9.85 -2.30
C VAL A 45 53.20 -8.76 -3.27
N LEU A 46 53.33 -9.10 -4.57
CA LEU A 46 53.62 -8.13 -5.63
C LEU A 46 52.54 -7.05 -5.76
N ALA A 47 51.27 -7.39 -5.48
CA ALA A 47 50.15 -6.45 -5.45
C ALA A 47 50.05 -5.62 -4.15
N GLY A 48 50.97 -5.83 -3.20
CA GLY A 48 51.08 -5.03 -1.98
C GLY A 48 50.48 -5.65 -0.71
N SER A 49 49.88 -6.84 -0.78
CA SER A 49 49.35 -7.54 0.40
C SER A 49 50.48 -7.96 1.35
N TRP A 50 50.23 -7.92 2.67
CA TRP A 50 51.22 -8.21 3.70
C TRP A 50 50.62 -8.90 4.93
N CYS A 51 51.44 -9.12 5.97
CA CYS A 51 51.07 -9.79 7.22
C CYS A 51 49.79 -9.21 7.84
N ARG A 52 48.72 -10.01 7.86
CA ARG A 52 47.42 -9.64 8.43
C ARG A 52 47.48 -9.39 9.94
N GLN A 53 48.34 -10.11 10.66
CA GLN A 53 48.47 -9.95 12.10
C GLN A 53 49.14 -8.61 12.47
N CYS A 54 50.21 -8.23 11.77
CA CYS A 54 50.82 -6.91 11.90
C CYS A 54 49.87 -5.80 11.44
N TRP A 55 49.13 -6.02 10.34
CA TRP A 55 48.14 -5.07 9.87
C TRP A 55 47.04 -4.83 10.91
N ASN A 56 46.49 -5.90 11.50
CA ASN A 56 45.51 -5.81 12.58
C ASN A 56 46.07 -5.11 13.83
N LYS A 57 47.29 -5.45 14.28
CA LYS A 57 47.93 -4.77 15.43
C LYS A 57 48.11 -3.26 15.19
N ASN A 58 48.50 -2.86 13.97
CA ASN A 58 48.70 -1.45 13.61
C ASN A 58 47.41 -0.69 13.24
N HIS A 59 46.35 -1.40 12.81
CA HIS A 59 45.05 -0.82 12.45
C HIS A 59 44.00 -0.90 13.57
N ALA A 60 44.22 -1.72 14.60
CA ALA A 60 43.34 -1.83 15.77
C ALA A 60 43.16 -0.50 16.52
N GLY A 61 44.10 0.45 16.37
CA GLY A 61 44.03 1.78 16.97
C GLY A 61 43.40 2.90 16.11
N LYS A 62 43.06 2.66 14.83
CA LYS A 62 42.55 3.71 13.92
C LYS A 62 41.06 3.62 13.59
N HIS A 63 40.38 2.53 13.96
CA HIS A 63 38.93 2.48 13.88
C HIS A 63 38.31 2.98 15.19
N LEU A 64 37.88 4.23 15.18
CA LEU A 64 36.79 4.84 15.97
C LEU A 64 36.44 4.13 17.28
N LYS A 65 36.74 4.78 18.41
CA LYS A 65 36.14 4.44 19.71
C LYS A 65 34.63 4.22 19.52
N LEU A 66 34.10 3.09 20.00
CA LEU A 66 32.67 2.71 19.89
C LEU A 66 31.69 3.81 20.38
N SER A 67 32.16 4.76 21.19
CA SER A 67 31.38 5.92 21.66
C SER A 67 31.08 6.97 20.57
N ASP A 68 31.95 7.17 19.58
CA ASP A 68 31.80 8.25 18.57
C ASP A 68 30.71 7.90 17.53
N GLY A 69 30.48 6.61 17.26
CA GLY A 69 29.45 6.17 16.32
C GLY A 69 28.02 6.51 16.76
N LEU A 70 27.75 6.38 18.06
CA LEU A 70 26.45 6.73 18.65
C LEU A 70 26.25 8.25 18.69
N ASP A 71 27.29 9.00 19.04
CA ASP A 71 27.24 10.47 19.07
C ASP A 71 27.04 11.05 17.66
N GLN A 72 27.70 10.48 16.64
CA GLN A 72 27.45 10.83 15.25
C GLN A 72 26.02 10.48 14.80
N ALA A 73 25.50 9.32 15.21
CA ALA A 73 24.11 8.94 14.92
C ALA A 73 23.11 9.93 15.54
N LYS A 74 23.31 10.31 16.81
CA LYS A 74 22.49 11.31 17.52
C LYS A 74 22.61 12.71 16.89
N LYS A 75 23.81 13.12 16.48
CA LYS A 75 24.03 14.40 15.76
C LYS A 75 23.32 14.42 14.40
N ILE A 76 23.44 13.37 13.59
CA ILE A 76 22.75 13.27 12.28
C ILE A 76 21.23 13.26 12.47
N ALA A 77 20.75 12.56 13.50
CA ALA A 77 19.34 12.59 13.83
C ALA A 77 18.89 14.00 14.21
N SER A 78 19.61 14.67 15.10
CA SER A 78 19.31 16.03 15.54
C SER A 78 19.36 17.05 14.40
N SER A 79 20.35 16.96 13.50
CA SER A 79 20.46 17.83 12.32
C SER A 79 19.33 17.62 11.31
N ARG A 80 18.62 16.50 11.39
CA ARG A 80 17.44 16.18 10.56
C ARG A 80 16.15 16.23 11.36
N GLU A 81 16.17 16.95 12.49
CA GLU A 81 15.04 17.14 13.41
C GLU A 81 14.40 15.81 13.86
N GLY A 82 15.21 14.77 14.00
CA GLY A 82 14.81 13.45 14.51
C GLY A 82 15.65 13.00 15.69
N GLU A 83 15.36 11.80 16.16
CA GLU A 83 15.98 11.16 17.31
C GLU A 83 16.53 9.79 16.89
N CYS A 84 17.74 9.46 17.35
CA CYS A 84 18.21 8.08 17.34
C CYS A 84 17.73 7.43 18.65
N LEU A 85 16.88 6.40 18.55
CA LEU A 85 16.29 5.70 19.69
C LEU A 85 17.13 4.51 20.15
N SER A 86 18.21 4.18 19.43
CA SER A 86 19.13 3.14 19.85
C SER A 86 20.11 3.68 20.90
N ASP A 87 20.27 2.93 21.98
CA ASP A 87 21.19 3.30 23.08
C ASP A 87 22.61 2.78 22.87
N ASN A 88 22.80 1.84 21.94
CA ASN A 88 24.09 1.20 21.68
C ASN A 88 24.43 1.22 20.18
N TYR A 89 25.69 1.51 19.87
CA TYR A 89 26.26 1.42 18.53
C TYR A 89 27.20 0.22 18.45
N VAL A 90 26.89 -0.73 17.57
CA VAL A 90 27.72 -1.94 17.35
C VAL A 90 28.62 -1.75 16.14
N SER A 91 28.05 -1.39 14.99
CA SER A 91 28.80 -1.12 13.75
C SER A 91 27.97 -0.27 12.78
N ALA A 92 28.63 0.26 11.74
CA ALA A 92 27.97 1.09 10.73
C ALA A 92 26.90 0.33 9.92
N ALA A 93 27.06 -1.00 9.77
CA ALA A 93 26.12 -1.85 9.05
C ALA A 93 24.98 -2.39 9.94
N THR A 94 25.11 -2.27 11.27
CA THR A 94 24.09 -2.75 12.20
C THR A 94 22.87 -1.83 12.16
N PRO A 95 21.64 -2.37 11.97
CA PRO A 95 20.43 -1.55 11.98
C PRO A 95 20.17 -0.90 13.34
N MET A 96 20.07 0.42 13.34
CA MET A 96 19.66 1.24 14.48
C MET A 96 18.21 1.67 14.34
N THR A 97 17.57 2.02 15.45
CA THR A 97 16.21 2.54 15.49
C THR A 97 16.25 4.07 15.46
N TRP A 98 15.48 4.64 14.54
CA TRP A 98 15.42 6.08 14.28
C TRP A 98 13.98 6.55 14.40
N LYS A 99 13.80 7.79 14.84
CA LYS A 99 12.53 8.49 14.90
C LYS A 99 12.70 9.83 14.21
N CYS A 100 11.79 10.21 13.33
CA CYS A 100 11.84 11.53 12.69
C CYS A 100 11.02 12.53 13.50
N LEU A 101 11.07 13.81 13.11
CA LEU A 101 10.24 14.88 13.68
C LEU A 101 8.75 14.52 13.80
N ASN A 102 8.26 13.67 12.90
CA ASN A 102 6.86 13.26 12.84
C ASN A 102 6.50 12.11 13.79
N GLY A 103 7.47 11.58 14.53
CA GLY A 103 7.26 10.44 15.40
C GLY A 103 7.24 9.08 14.69
N HIS A 104 7.43 9.01 13.36
CA HIS A 104 7.60 7.73 12.68
C HIS A 104 8.90 7.08 13.13
N GLN A 105 8.81 5.82 13.56
CA GLN A 105 9.96 5.02 13.98
C GLN A 105 10.29 3.99 12.91
N TRP A 106 11.56 3.86 12.55
CA TRP A 106 12.02 2.83 11.60
C TRP A 106 13.40 2.29 11.96
N ARG A 107 13.75 1.14 11.37
CA ARG A 107 15.06 0.52 11.54
C ARG A 107 15.89 0.71 10.26
N ALA A 108 17.11 1.22 10.39
CA ALA A 108 18.04 1.42 9.27
C ALA A 108 19.49 1.40 9.76
N ALA A 109 20.42 0.94 8.92
CA ALA A 109 21.84 0.97 9.24
C ALA A 109 22.37 2.40 9.29
N PHE A 110 23.31 2.66 10.20
CA PHE A 110 23.96 3.98 10.32
C PHE A 110 24.65 4.40 9.02
N SER A 111 25.26 3.48 8.30
CA SER A 111 25.90 3.74 7.01
C SER A 111 24.94 4.33 5.98
N ASP A 112 23.70 3.83 5.94
CA ASP A 112 22.71 4.25 4.94
C ASP A 112 22.11 5.61 5.30
N VAL A 113 21.89 5.81 6.61
CA VAL A 113 21.48 7.10 7.14
C VAL A 113 22.54 8.18 6.91
N LYS A 114 23.82 7.84 7.10
CA LYS A 114 24.96 8.71 6.84
C LYS A 114 25.08 9.05 5.35
N LYS A 115 24.77 8.13 4.44
CA LYS A 115 24.74 8.36 2.98
C LYS A 115 23.60 9.27 2.52
N GLY A 116 22.54 9.45 3.33
CA GLY A 116 21.43 10.36 2.99
C GLY A 116 20.03 9.76 3.13
N THR A 117 19.92 8.44 3.32
CA THR A 117 18.62 7.78 3.50
C THR A 117 17.99 8.20 4.85
N TRP A 118 16.68 8.41 4.88
CA TRP A 118 15.96 8.81 6.09
C TRP A 118 14.63 8.07 6.22
N CYS A 119 13.66 8.66 6.94
CA CYS A 119 12.37 8.05 7.24
C CYS A 119 11.65 7.58 5.96
N PRO A 120 11.40 6.26 5.79
CA PRO A 120 10.76 5.71 4.60
C PRO A 120 9.30 6.16 4.47
N GLU A 121 8.62 6.38 5.59
CA GLU A 121 7.25 6.89 5.62
C GLU A 121 7.15 8.36 5.24
N CYS A 122 8.12 9.18 5.64
CA CYS A 122 8.23 10.54 5.14
C CYS A 122 8.77 10.59 3.71
N ASN A 123 9.35 9.52 3.19
CA ASN A 123 9.84 9.46 1.80
C ASN A 123 8.73 9.04 0.82
N LEU A 124 7.73 8.28 1.29
CA LEU A 124 6.56 7.87 0.51
C LEU A 124 5.71 9.08 0.08
N GLY A 125 5.54 9.25 -1.24
CA GLY A 125 4.72 10.32 -1.84
C GLY A 125 5.28 11.74 -1.70
N VAL A 126 6.44 11.95 -1.06
CA VAL A 126 7.11 13.28 -1.06
C VAL A 126 7.67 13.61 -2.42
N ARG A 127 8.18 12.61 -3.14
CA ARG A 127 8.75 12.84 -4.46
C ARG A 127 7.71 13.19 -5.52
N GLU A 128 6.57 12.49 -5.55
CA GLU A 128 5.43 12.86 -6.40
C GLU A 128 4.99 14.31 -6.15
N ARG A 129 4.88 14.71 -4.87
CA ARG A 129 4.53 16.08 -4.46
C ARG A 129 5.61 17.10 -4.83
N LEU A 130 6.88 16.74 -4.69
CA LEU A 130 8.02 17.59 -5.03
C LEU A 130 8.11 17.81 -6.54
N CYS A 131 7.89 16.75 -7.33
CA CYS A 131 7.74 16.85 -8.79
C CYS A 131 6.61 17.82 -9.13
N ARG A 132 5.40 17.60 -8.59
CA ARG A 132 4.25 18.49 -8.83
C ARG A 132 4.58 19.94 -8.50
N HIS A 133 5.14 20.21 -7.32
CA HIS A 133 5.52 21.54 -6.90
C HIS A 133 6.51 22.22 -7.85
N TYR A 134 7.54 21.50 -8.32
CA TYR A 134 8.50 22.07 -9.27
C TYR A 134 7.89 22.30 -10.64
N PHE A 135 7.10 21.37 -11.17
CA PHE A 135 6.36 21.59 -12.41
C PHE A 135 5.47 22.83 -12.32
N GLU A 136 4.69 22.96 -11.25
CA GLU A 136 3.80 24.11 -11.06
C GLU A 136 4.56 25.43 -10.86
N SER A 137 5.66 25.40 -10.12
CA SER A 137 6.42 26.62 -9.83
C SER A 137 7.21 27.09 -11.06
N ILE A 138 7.79 26.17 -11.84
CA ILE A 138 8.56 26.49 -13.04
C ILE A 138 7.63 26.97 -14.15
N THR A 139 6.49 26.30 -14.36
CA THR A 139 5.57 26.63 -15.46
C THR A 139 4.55 27.71 -15.10
N GLY A 140 4.27 27.91 -13.81
CA GLY A 140 3.18 28.76 -13.35
C GLY A 140 1.77 28.17 -13.57
N CYS A 141 1.65 26.94 -14.05
CA CYS A 141 0.39 26.26 -14.31
C CYS A 141 0.13 25.15 -13.27
N SER A 142 -1.14 24.80 -13.03
CA SER A 142 -1.47 23.71 -12.09
C SER A 142 -1.38 22.33 -12.74
N PHE A 143 -0.90 21.34 -11.99
CA PHE A 143 -0.76 19.94 -12.42
C PHE A 143 -1.56 19.00 -11.51
N PRO A 144 -2.91 19.02 -11.57
CA PRO A 144 -3.75 18.11 -10.80
C PRO A 144 -3.53 16.65 -11.19
N LYS A 145 -3.69 15.76 -10.21
CA LYS A 145 -3.73 14.30 -10.42
C LYS A 145 -5.09 13.91 -11.00
N ILE A 146 -5.10 13.26 -12.17
CA ILE A 146 -6.35 12.94 -12.89
C ILE A 146 -6.34 11.54 -13.51
N ARG A 147 -7.54 11.02 -13.80
CA ARG A 147 -7.79 9.80 -14.58
C ARG A 147 -8.60 10.12 -15.84
N PRO A 148 -7.94 10.60 -16.92
CA PRO A 148 -8.66 11.01 -18.13
C PRO A 148 -9.45 9.88 -18.76
N LYS A 149 -10.61 10.18 -19.37
CA LYS A 149 -11.43 9.16 -20.05
C LYS A 149 -10.68 8.49 -21.21
N TRP A 150 -9.87 9.26 -21.93
CA TRP A 150 -9.03 8.79 -23.05
C TRP A 150 -7.86 7.91 -22.59
N LEU A 151 -7.50 7.93 -21.30
CA LEU A 151 -6.41 7.12 -20.75
C LEU A 151 -6.95 5.80 -20.19
N THR A 152 -7.52 4.98 -21.08
CA THR A 152 -8.05 3.66 -20.76
C THR A 152 -7.20 2.60 -21.45
N ASN A 153 -6.69 1.63 -20.69
CA ASN A 153 -5.84 0.57 -21.24
C ASN A 153 -6.66 -0.45 -22.06
N SER A 154 -5.97 -1.34 -22.78
CA SER A 154 -6.59 -2.39 -23.61
C SER A 154 -7.51 -3.35 -22.83
N PHE A 155 -7.41 -3.37 -21.49
CA PHE A 155 -8.24 -4.18 -20.60
C PHE A 155 -9.48 -3.43 -20.07
N GLY A 156 -9.73 -2.19 -20.52
CA GLY A 156 -10.86 -1.37 -20.09
C GLY A 156 -10.67 -0.66 -18.75
N ASN A 157 -9.46 -0.67 -18.18
CA ASN A 157 -9.16 0.03 -16.92
C ASN A 157 -8.63 1.43 -17.19
N ARG A 158 -9.18 2.43 -16.48
CA ARG A 158 -8.68 3.81 -16.54
C ARG A 158 -7.38 3.95 -15.76
N MET A 159 -6.34 4.45 -16.42
CA MET A 159 -5.05 4.72 -15.81
C MET A 159 -5.02 6.15 -15.25
N GLU A 160 -4.05 6.42 -14.37
CA GLU A 160 -3.86 7.74 -13.74
C GLU A 160 -2.56 8.40 -14.20
N LEU A 161 -2.57 9.74 -14.15
CA LEU A 161 -1.39 10.59 -14.32
C LEU A 161 -1.13 11.32 -13.01
N ASP A 162 0.11 11.30 -12.53
CA ASP A 162 0.49 11.94 -11.27
C ASP A 162 0.33 13.47 -11.31
N GLY A 163 0.47 14.09 -12.47
CA GLY A 163 0.07 15.47 -12.69
C GLY A 163 -0.12 15.77 -14.17
N TYR A 164 -1.17 16.53 -14.49
CA TYR A 164 -1.47 16.92 -15.87
C TYR A 164 -1.94 18.36 -15.96
N CYS A 165 -1.33 19.12 -16.87
CA CYS A 165 -1.67 20.50 -17.16
C CYS A 165 -2.29 20.60 -18.56
N GLU A 166 -3.61 20.75 -18.61
CA GLU A 166 -4.39 20.87 -19.85
C GLU A 166 -3.93 22.04 -20.74
N PRO A 167 -3.66 23.27 -20.23
CA PRO A 167 -3.22 24.39 -21.07
C PRO A 167 -1.88 24.16 -21.78
N LEU A 168 -0.95 23.46 -21.12
CA LEU A 168 0.38 23.19 -21.68
C LEU A 168 0.42 21.86 -22.43
N LYS A 169 -0.63 21.03 -22.30
CA LYS A 169 -0.65 19.64 -22.77
C LYS A 169 0.56 18.83 -22.29
N ILE A 170 0.97 19.04 -21.04
CA ILE A 170 2.07 18.32 -20.40
C ILE A 170 1.53 17.49 -19.24
N ALA A 171 1.94 16.24 -19.17
CA ALA A 171 1.76 15.35 -18.03
C ALA A 171 3.11 14.92 -17.46
N PHE A 172 3.16 14.53 -16.20
CA PHE A 172 4.30 13.82 -15.64
C PHE A 172 3.88 12.58 -14.86
N GLU A 173 4.80 11.60 -14.82
CA GLU A 173 4.67 10.40 -13.99
C GLU A 173 5.93 10.24 -13.13
N HIS A 174 5.76 9.98 -11.84
CA HIS A 174 6.88 9.67 -10.97
C HIS A 174 7.18 8.16 -11.02
N GLN A 175 8.32 7.79 -11.59
CA GLN A 175 8.73 6.39 -11.67
C GLN A 175 9.25 5.92 -10.30
N GLY A 176 8.73 4.79 -9.80
CA GLY A 176 9.24 4.11 -8.60
C GLY A 176 10.46 3.24 -8.89
N SER A 177 11.22 2.84 -7.85
CA SER A 177 12.38 1.94 -8.00
C SER A 177 12.01 0.55 -8.56
N GLN A 178 10.74 0.17 -8.48
CA GLN A 178 10.20 -1.09 -8.99
C GLN A 178 10.18 -1.22 -10.53
N HIS A 179 10.65 -0.21 -11.29
CA HIS A 179 10.87 -0.31 -12.74
C HIS A 179 12.32 -0.66 -13.11
N TYR A 180 13.24 -0.65 -12.14
CA TYR A 180 14.68 -0.79 -12.39
C TYR A 180 15.31 -2.04 -11.76
N ASP A 181 14.64 -2.66 -10.79
CA ASP A 181 15.09 -3.92 -10.19
C ASP A 181 14.23 -5.08 -10.72
N GLU A 182 14.84 -6.03 -11.44
CA GLU A 182 14.24 -7.36 -11.64
C GLU A 182 14.03 -7.98 -10.26
N VAL A 183 12.78 -8.11 -9.80
CA VAL A 183 12.49 -8.73 -8.51
C VAL A 183 12.55 -10.24 -8.68
N PRO A 184 13.63 -10.95 -8.29
CA PRO A 184 13.80 -12.35 -8.59
C PRO A 184 13.27 -13.15 -7.40
N TYR A 185 11.97 -13.09 -7.11
CA TYR A 185 11.26 -14.11 -6.31
C TYR A 185 9.75 -13.82 -6.19
N PHE A 186 8.95 -14.40 -7.08
CA PHE A 186 7.66 -15.07 -6.78
C PHE A 186 6.99 -15.45 -8.11
N SER A 187 6.80 -16.75 -8.35
CA SER A 187 6.28 -17.37 -9.59
C SER A 187 4.81 -17.04 -9.96
N ARG A 188 4.22 -15.98 -9.38
CA ARG A 188 2.95 -15.38 -9.81
C ARG A 188 3.15 -14.02 -10.51
N SER A 189 4.40 -13.57 -10.71
CA SER A 189 4.75 -12.19 -11.07
C SER A 189 5.06 -11.93 -12.55
N LEU A 190 5.33 -12.94 -13.38
CA LEU A 190 5.75 -12.71 -14.78
C LEU A 190 4.65 -12.03 -15.60
N ASP A 191 3.41 -12.53 -15.50
CA ASP A 191 2.25 -11.88 -16.16
C ASP A 191 1.95 -10.50 -15.58
N ALA A 192 2.12 -10.31 -14.28
CA ALA A 192 1.88 -9.01 -13.63
C ALA A 192 2.95 -7.97 -14.02
N PHE A 193 4.19 -8.40 -14.22
CA PHE A 193 5.31 -7.58 -14.66
C PHE A 193 5.20 -7.24 -16.16
N ALA A 194 4.92 -8.23 -17.01
CA ALA A 194 4.63 -8.00 -18.43
C ALA A 194 3.44 -7.06 -18.63
N ARG A 195 2.39 -7.20 -17.81
CA ARG A 195 1.26 -6.26 -17.79
C ARG A 195 1.65 -4.85 -17.33
N ARG A 196 2.60 -4.71 -16.42
CA ARG A 196 3.08 -3.39 -15.97
C ARG A 196 3.84 -2.69 -17.09
N ILE A 197 4.75 -3.41 -17.77
CA ILE A 197 5.47 -2.93 -18.95
C ILE A 197 4.49 -2.51 -20.06
N GLU A 198 3.49 -3.34 -20.35
CA GLU A 198 2.49 -3.04 -21.37
C GLU A 198 1.62 -1.83 -21.01
N ASN A 199 1.24 -1.67 -19.73
CA ASN A 199 0.50 -0.48 -19.28
C ASN A 199 1.35 0.80 -19.40
N ASP A 200 2.64 0.76 -19.08
CA ASP A 200 3.53 1.91 -19.25
C ASP A 200 3.69 2.29 -20.73
N ARG A 201 3.85 1.30 -21.61
CA ARG A 201 3.90 1.48 -23.07
C ARG A 201 2.61 2.12 -23.60
N GLN A 202 1.46 1.56 -23.23
CA GLN A 202 0.15 2.10 -23.63
C GLN A 202 -0.09 3.50 -23.06
N LYS A 203 0.40 3.80 -21.85
CA LYS A 203 0.28 5.14 -21.25
C LYS A 203 1.03 6.17 -22.10
N ILE A 204 2.26 5.86 -22.55
CA ILE A 204 3.04 6.73 -23.43
C ILE A 204 2.30 6.93 -24.77
N GLU A 205 1.84 5.85 -25.39
CA GLU A 205 1.15 5.89 -26.69
C GLU A 205 -0.16 6.69 -26.63
N LEU A 206 -0.99 6.47 -25.61
CA LEU A 206 -2.26 7.18 -25.43
C LEU A 206 -2.04 8.66 -25.14
N CYS A 207 -1.00 9.02 -24.38
CA CYS A 207 -0.63 10.43 -24.18
C CYS A 207 -0.23 11.08 -25.51
N ALA A 208 0.62 10.41 -26.30
CA ALA A 208 1.04 10.91 -27.61
C ALA A 208 -0.15 11.08 -28.58
N GLN A 209 -1.07 10.11 -28.63
CA GLN A 209 -2.29 10.19 -29.45
C GLN A 209 -3.21 11.36 -29.08
N ASN A 210 -3.22 11.76 -27.81
CA ASN A 210 -4.01 12.88 -27.31
C ASN A 210 -3.23 14.20 -27.32
N ASN A 211 -2.08 14.24 -28.00
CA ASN A 211 -1.18 15.39 -28.07
C ASN A 211 -0.75 15.87 -26.68
N VAL A 212 -0.52 14.94 -25.74
CA VAL A 212 -0.03 15.19 -24.39
C VAL A 212 1.40 14.70 -24.27
N LEU A 213 2.32 15.60 -23.94
CA LEU A 213 3.70 15.25 -23.64
C LEU A 213 3.79 14.63 -22.25
N LEU A 214 4.14 13.35 -22.16
CA LEU A 214 4.36 12.65 -20.90
C LEU A 214 5.84 12.69 -20.49
N ILE A 215 6.15 13.40 -19.41
CA ILE A 215 7.50 13.44 -18.82
C ILE A 215 7.60 12.39 -17.73
N LEU A 216 8.39 11.35 -17.99
CA LEU A 216 8.71 10.33 -17.00
C LEU A 216 9.85 10.83 -16.13
N VAL A 217 9.61 11.05 -14.84
CA VAL A 217 10.62 11.52 -13.90
C VAL A 217 11.34 10.32 -13.27
N PRO A 218 12.64 10.09 -13.59
CA PRO A 218 13.38 8.94 -13.07
C PRO A 218 13.53 8.98 -11.55
N PHE A 219 13.58 7.81 -10.92
CA PHE A 219 13.74 7.63 -9.47
C PHE A 219 15.18 7.80 -8.96
N TYR A 220 16.20 7.77 -9.82
CA TYR A 220 17.60 7.89 -9.38
C TYR A 220 18.07 9.34 -9.24
N ILE A 221 17.30 10.30 -9.75
CA ILE A 221 17.65 11.74 -9.63
C ILE A 221 17.58 12.13 -8.16
N ASP A 222 18.64 12.76 -7.66
CA ASP A 222 18.66 13.26 -6.29
C ASP A 222 17.64 14.39 -6.10
N ARG A 223 17.11 14.52 -4.88
CA ARG A 223 16.14 15.57 -4.55
C ARG A 223 16.69 16.96 -4.81
N ASN A 224 18.00 17.15 -4.59
CA ASN A 224 18.64 18.44 -4.76
C ASN A 224 18.75 18.86 -6.23
N ASP A 225 18.90 17.87 -7.12
CA ASP A 225 19.06 18.08 -8.56
C ASP A 225 17.72 18.06 -9.32
N LEU A 226 16.64 17.66 -8.64
CA LEU A 226 15.34 17.44 -9.26
C LEU A 226 14.75 18.70 -9.91
N ALA A 227 14.86 19.86 -9.25
CA ALA A 227 14.37 21.13 -9.81
C ALA A 227 15.11 21.51 -11.10
N ALA A 228 16.44 21.40 -11.09
CA ALA A 228 17.28 21.69 -12.25
C ALA A 228 17.04 20.70 -13.40
N TRP A 229 16.82 19.43 -13.08
CA TRP A 229 16.49 18.41 -14.06
C TRP A 229 15.13 18.66 -14.73
N ILE A 230 14.08 18.98 -13.94
CA ILE A 230 12.75 19.30 -14.46
C ILE A 230 12.81 20.54 -15.35
N TYR A 231 13.52 21.59 -14.91
CA TYR A 231 13.71 22.80 -15.70
C TYR A 231 14.35 22.50 -17.06
N ARG A 232 15.43 21.70 -17.08
CA ARG A 232 16.11 21.31 -18.32
C ARG A 232 15.16 20.56 -19.26
N ARG A 233 14.42 19.58 -18.75
CA ARG A 233 13.45 18.83 -19.56
C ARG A 233 12.32 19.71 -20.10
N LEU A 234 11.80 20.62 -19.30
CA LEU A 234 10.78 21.57 -19.76
C LEU A 234 11.36 22.52 -20.81
N SER A 235 12.60 22.98 -20.66
CA SER A 235 13.24 23.91 -21.61
C SER A 235 13.56 23.30 -22.98
N GLU A 236 13.60 21.97 -23.08
CA GLU A 236 13.71 21.27 -24.37
C GLU A 236 12.40 21.32 -25.18
N THR A 237 11.26 21.57 -24.52
CA THR A 237 9.93 21.51 -25.15
C THR A 237 9.20 22.85 -25.15
N LEU A 238 9.38 23.66 -24.11
CA LEU A 238 8.77 24.99 -23.96
C LEU A 238 9.83 26.08 -24.13
N PRO A 239 9.48 27.24 -24.72
CA PRO A 239 10.37 28.39 -24.76
C PRO A 239 10.82 28.79 -23.36
N THR A 240 12.10 29.08 -23.16
CA THR A 240 12.64 29.49 -21.85
C THR A 240 11.98 30.75 -21.29
N SER A 241 11.39 31.59 -22.13
CA SER A 241 10.64 32.79 -21.71
C SER A 241 9.36 32.49 -20.93
N THR A 242 8.79 31.28 -21.04
CA THR A 242 7.60 30.87 -20.28
C THR A 242 7.93 30.12 -18.99
N LEU A 243 9.22 29.86 -18.73
CA LEU A 243 9.69 29.10 -17.57
C LEU A 243 10.32 30.03 -16.53
N LYS A 244 9.96 29.83 -15.27
CA LYS A 244 10.59 30.50 -14.13
C LYS A 244 11.79 29.70 -13.65
N GLN A 245 12.94 30.33 -13.55
CA GLN A 245 14.13 29.72 -12.97
C GLN A 245 13.98 29.65 -11.45
N ILE A 246 14.15 28.46 -10.87
CA ILE A 246 13.99 28.24 -9.44
C ILE A 246 15.29 27.69 -8.87
N HIS A 247 15.85 28.37 -7.89
CA HIS A 247 16.94 27.82 -7.08
C HIS A 247 16.35 26.87 -6.05
N HIS A 248 16.91 25.65 -5.98
CA HIS A 248 16.50 24.69 -4.98
C HIS A 248 16.73 25.26 -3.57
N ASN A 249 15.66 25.38 -2.78
CA ASN A 249 15.79 25.77 -1.38
C ASN A 249 16.29 24.58 -0.57
N LYS A 250 17.48 24.69 0.04
CA LYS A 250 18.14 23.62 0.82
C LYS A 250 17.32 23.13 2.02
N ASP A 251 16.30 23.88 2.43
CA ASP A 251 15.43 23.57 3.58
C ASP A 251 14.21 22.70 3.24
N CYS A 252 14.14 22.14 2.04
CA CYS A 252 12.96 21.43 1.55
C CYS A 252 12.83 19.98 2.03
N ALA A 253 13.16 19.71 3.31
CA ALA A 253 12.71 18.48 3.98
C ALA A 253 11.17 18.44 4.12
N TYR A 254 10.52 19.60 4.00
CA TYR A 254 9.09 19.83 4.16
C TYR A 254 8.57 20.82 3.11
N LEU A 255 7.89 20.32 2.08
CA LEU A 255 7.03 21.19 1.27
C LEU A 255 5.66 21.33 1.94
N PRO A 256 5.16 22.56 2.19
CA PRO A 256 3.77 22.77 2.58
C PRO A 256 2.87 22.31 1.43
N SER A 257 2.11 21.23 1.64
CA SER A 257 1.20 20.72 0.63
C SER A 257 -0.06 21.59 0.58
N SER A 258 -0.65 21.77 -0.61
CA SER A 258 -1.93 22.48 -0.77
C SER A 258 -3.04 21.82 0.07
N GLU A 259 -2.99 20.51 0.23
CA GLU A 259 -3.92 19.73 1.05
C GLU A 259 -3.73 19.99 2.55
N LEU A 260 -2.51 20.27 3.02
CA LEU A 260 -2.32 20.73 4.40
C LEU A 260 -2.91 22.13 4.58
N ARG A 261 -2.70 23.03 3.63
CA ARG A 261 -3.28 24.39 3.69
C ARG A 261 -4.80 24.34 3.72
N GLU A 262 -5.41 23.49 2.91
CA GLU A 262 -6.85 23.22 2.93
C GLU A 262 -7.30 22.67 4.29
N LEU A 263 -6.58 21.68 4.84
CA LEU A 263 -6.89 21.08 6.13
C LEU A 263 -6.73 22.07 7.30
N GLN A 264 -5.74 22.96 7.23
CA GLN A 264 -5.53 24.07 8.16
C GLN A 264 -6.64 25.13 8.02
N ALA A 265 -7.10 25.43 6.81
CA ALA A 265 -8.22 26.34 6.58
C ALA A 265 -9.52 25.80 7.18
N ILE A 266 -9.83 24.52 6.94
CA ILE A 266 -10.99 23.83 7.54
C ILE A 266 -10.91 23.83 9.07
N ALA A 267 -9.71 23.64 9.62
CA ALA A 267 -9.49 23.71 11.06
C ALA A 267 -9.83 25.10 11.62
N ARG A 268 -9.34 26.16 10.97
CA ARG A 268 -9.61 27.56 11.37
C ARG A 268 -11.09 27.92 11.24
N GLU A 269 -11.72 27.54 10.13
CA GLU A 269 -13.16 27.75 9.89
C GLU A 269 -14.02 27.13 11.00
N ARG A 270 -13.58 25.99 11.55
CA ARG A 270 -14.27 25.28 12.63
C ARG A 270 -13.86 25.73 14.03
N GLY A 271 -13.17 26.87 14.12
CA GLY A 271 -12.71 27.44 15.38
C GLY A 271 -11.68 26.55 16.06
N GLY A 272 -10.65 26.11 15.34
CA GLY A 272 -9.51 25.43 15.92
C GLY A 272 -8.30 25.46 15.00
N GLU A 273 -7.32 24.61 15.27
CA GLU A 273 -6.05 24.58 14.55
C GLU A 273 -5.64 23.15 14.20
N CYS A 274 -4.99 22.99 13.05
CA CYS A 274 -4.31 21.76 12.68
C CYS A 274 -2.86 21.88 13.17
N LEU A 275 -2.49 21.05 14.15
CA LEU A 275 -1.16 21.03 14.76
C LEU A 275 -0.13 20.29 13.88
N SER A 276 -0.60 19.50 12.90
CA SER A 276 0.28 18.82 11.96
C SER A 276 0.98 19.80 11.01
N LYS A 277 2.31 19.67 10.88
CA LYS A 277 3.15 20.53 10.03
C LYS A 277 3.24 20.05 8.57
N GLN A 278 2.80 18.83 8.25
CA GLN A 278 2.69 18.29 6.89
C GLN A 278 1.41 17.48 6.68
N TYR A 279 1.00 17.36 5.43
CA TYR A 279 -0.06 16.44 5.03
C TYR A 279 0.47 15.01 4.99
N LEU A 280 -0.10 14.14 5.83
CA LEU A 280 0.26 12.73 5.99
C LEU A 280 -0.53 11.80 5.05
N GLY A 281 -1.40 12.35 4.20
CA GLY A 281 -2.27 11.60 3.29
C GLY A 281 -3.70 11.43 3.82
N THR A 282 -4.62 10.92 2.99
CA THR A 282 -6.06 10.85 3.33
C THR A 282 -6.41 9.84 4.41
N THR A 283 -5.55 8.83 4.62
CA THR A 283 -5.77 7.68 5.52
C THR A 283 -5.00 7.79 6.83
N LYS A 284 -3.91 8.58 6.88
CA LYS A 284 -3.14 8.80 8.10
C LYS A 284 -3.77 9.90 8.96
N LYS A 285 -3.59 9.80 10.27
CA LYS A 285 -4.14 10.73 11.24
C LYS A 285 -3.27 11.98 11.34
N HIS A 286 -3.92 13.13 11.44
CA HIS A 286 -3.34 14.45 11.70
C HIS A 286 -3.80 14.90 13.08
N ARG A 287 -3.00 15.74 13.74
CA ARG A 287 -3.31 16.30 15.05
C ARG A 287 -4.06 17.62 14.91
N PHE A 288 -5.10 17.80 15.71
CA PHE A 288 -5.94 18.99 15.74
C PHE A 288 -6.16 19.45 17.17
N ARG A 289 -6.43 20.74 17.33
CA ARG A 289 -6.91 21.35 18.57
C ARG A 289 -8.15 22.18 18.27
N CYS A 290 -9.18 22.10 19.12
CA CYS A 290 -10.38 22.93 18.97
C CYS A 290 -10.29 24.20 19.83
N ALA A 291 -11.22 25.14 19.67
CA ALA A 291 -11.30 26.37 20.46
C ALA A 291 -11.38 26.13 21.97
N LYS A 292 -11.92 24.97 22.41
CA LYS A 292 -11.97 24.58 23.82
C LYS A 292 -10.66 23.97 24.34
N GLY A 293 -9.63 23.87 23.51
CA GLY A 293 -8.33 23.31 23.88
C GLY A 293 -8.21 21.78 23.75
N HIS A 294 -9.28 21.05 23.42
CA HIS A 294 -9.18 19.60 23.22
C HIS A 294 -8.28 19.26 22.03
N GLU A 295 -7.32 18.37 22.25
CA GLU A 295 -6.43 17.85 21.23
C GLU A 295 -6.82 16.43 20.85
N TRP A 296 -6.88 16.13 19.55
CA TRP A 296 -7.16 14.78 19.07
C TRP A 296 -6.48 14.50 17.74
N GLU A 297 -6.51 13.22 17.36
CA GLU A 297 -6.00 12.72 16.10
C GLU A 297 -7.13 12.24 15.17
N ALA A 298 -7.16 12.73 13.93
CA ALA A 298 -8.16 12.35 12.94
C ALA A 298 -7.59 12.32 11.52
N THR A 299 -8.16 11.48 10.65
CA THR A 299 -7.76 11.47 9.23
C THR A 299 -8.28 12.70 8.50
N ALA A 300 -7.58 13.13 7.45
CA ALA A 300 -8.00 14.29 6.65
C ALA A 300 -9.40 14.09 6.03
N SER A 301 -9.74 12.86 5.64
CA SER A 301 -11.07 12.46 5.16
C SER A 301 -12.17 12.68 6.20
N ASN A 302 -11.95 12.28 7.45
CA ASN A 302 -12.94 12.45 8.52
C ASN A 302 -13.16 13.91 8.90
N VAL A 303 -12.09 14.70 8.88
CA VAL A 303 -12.14 16.14 9.12
C VAL A 303 -12.86 16.84 7.96
N LYS A 304 -12.60 16.51 6.70
CA LYS A 304 -13.33 17.14 5.58
C LYS A 304 -14.84 16.89 5.63
N ILE A 305 -15.28 15.68 5.98
CA ILE A 305 -16.66 15.26 5.74
C ILE A 305 -17.64 15.68 6.86
N ARG A 306 -17.43 15.32 8.14
CA ARG A 306 -18.52 15.45 9.14
C ARG A 306 -18.14 15.66 10.60
N THR A 307 -16.93 15.31 11.04
CA THR A 307 -16.60 15.31 12.48
C THR A 307 -15.37 16.14 12.76
N TRP A 308 -15.52 17.09 13.68
CA TRP A 308 -14.45 17.97 14.14
C TRP A 308 -13.85 17.42 15.44
N CYS A 309 -14.21 18.00 16.59
CA CYS A 309 -13.73 17.55 17.89
C CYS A 309 -14.67 16.47 18.49
N PRO A 310 -14.14 15.31 18.91
CA PRO A 310 -14.91 14.24 19.55
C PRO A 310 -15.47 14.66 20.92
N ASP A 311 -14.74 15.46 21.68
CA ASP A 311 -15.13 15.91 23.03
C ASP A 311 -16.14 17.06 23.00
N CYS A 312 -16.15 17.87 21.93
CA CYS A 312 -17.18 18.88 21.70
C CYS A 312 -18.45 18.32 21.03
N LYS A 313 -18.37 17.10 20.48
CA LYS A 313 -19.50 16.40 19.84
C LYS A 313 -20.70 16.16 20.78
N PRO A 314 -20.54 15.76 22.07
CA PRO A 314 -21.68 15.60 22.98
C PRO A 314 -22.48 16.89 23.23
N GLU A 315 -21.90 18.08 23.01
CA GLU A 315 -22.62 19.35 23.21
C GLU A 315 -23.33 19.87 21.95
N ARG A 316 -22.75 19.68 20.75
CA ARG A 316 -23.37 20.13 19.49
C ARG A 316 -24.51 19.23 19.00
N ILE A 317 -24.51 17.97 19.43
CA ILE A 317 -25.65 17.08 19.19
C ILE A 317 -26.57 17.22 20.39
N GLY A 318 -27.38 18.28 20.40
CA GLY A 318 -28.50 18.39 21.34
C GLY A 318 -29.21 17.05 21.37
N LYS A 319 -29.23 16.41 22.55
CA LYS A 319 -29.79 15.07 22.84
C LYS A 319 -30.13 14.31 21.56
N SER A 320 -29.14 13.69 20.91
CA SER A 320 -29.38 12.80 19.78
C SER A 320 -30.57 11.92 20.14
N ASN A 321 -31.70 12.12 19.48
CA ASN A 321 -32.90 11.33 19.66
C ASN A 321 -32.46 9.86 19.72
N ARG A 322 -32.61 9.21 20.88
CA ARG A 322 -32.51 7.76 21.00
C ARG A 322 -33.67 7.20 20.18
N LYS A 323 -33.54 7.20 18.85
CA LYS A 323 -34.60 6.84 17.89
C LYS A 323 -34.94 5.34 17.96
N HIS A 324 -34.08 4.56 18.60
CA HIS A 324 -34.23 3.13 18.73
C HIS A 324 -34.11 2.76 20.20
N SER A 325 -35.22 2.27 20.74
CA SER A 325 -35.36 1.75 22.09
C SER A 325 -35.80 0.28 22.04
N VAL A 326 -35.91 -0.36 23.21
CA VAL A 326 -36.46 -1.73 23.31
C VAL A 326 -37.88 -1.77 22.71
N GLU A 327 -38.68 -0.73 22.96
CA GLU A 327 -40.03 -0.57 22.40
C GLU A 327 -40.01 -0.51 20.88
N THR A 328 -39.07 0.24 20.29
CA THR A 328 -38.91 0.29 18.82
C THR A 328 -38.58 -1.10 18.25
N MET A 329 -37.73 -1.87 18.92
CA MET A 329 -37.37 -3.22 18.46
C MET A 329 -38.55 -4.19 18.61
N ALA A 330 -39.34 -4.05 19.67
CA ALA A 330 -40.55 -4.82 19.89
C ALA A 330 -41.60 -4.55 18.79
N LEU A 331 -41.76 -3.30 18.35
CA LEU A 331 -42.65 -2.94 17.24
C LEU A 331 -42.20 -3.56 15.91
N ILE A 332 -40.91 -3.47 15.58
CA ILE A 332 -40.35 -4.10 14.36
C ILE A 332 -40.56 -5.62 14.39
N ALA A 333 -40.39 -6.23 15.56
CA ALA A 333 -40.64 -7.66 15.72
C ALA A 333 -42.13 -7.98 15.53
N ALA A 334 -43.03 -7.19 16.11
CA ALA A 334 -44.48 -7.38 16.02
C ALA A 334 -44.98 -7.24 14.57
N GLU A 335 -44.49 -6.25 13.81
CA GLU A 335 -44.81 -6.08 12.37
C GLU A 335 -44.47 -7.35 11.56
N ARG A 336 -43.40 -8.05 11.94
CA ARG A 336 -42.97 -9.30 11.31
C ARG A 336 -43.49 -10.55 12.02
N LYS A 337 -44.56 -10.39 12.82
CA LYS A 337 -45.22 -11.46 13.59
C LYS A 337 -44.27 -12.23 14.51
N GLY A 338 -43.27 -11.53 15.07
CA GLY A 338 -42.29 -12.08 15.99
C GLY A 338 -42.16 -11.27 17.28
N LYS A 339 -41.16 -11.61 18.09
CA LYS A 339 -40.88 -10.97 19.38
C LYS A 339 -39.41 -10.59 19.50
N PHE A 340 -39.16 -9.46 20.13
CA PHE A 340 -37.83 -9.06 20.59
C PHE A 340 -37.71 -9.45 22.08
N LEU A 341 -36.69 -10.23 22.43
CA LEU A 341 -36.61 -10.86 23.76
C LEU A 341 -35.61 -10.17 24.72
N SER A 342 -34.84 -9.20 24.23
CA SER A 342 -33.82 -8.55 25.05
C SER A 342 -34.40 -7.41 25.89
N LYS A 343 -34.07 -7.39 27.18
CA LYS A 343 -34.56 -6.40 28.16
C LYS A 343 -33.83 -5.06 28.12
N SER A 344 -32.66 -5.01 27.48
CA SER A 344 -31.82 -3.82 27.38
C SER A 344 -31.37 -3.59 25.95
N PHE A 345 -31.32 -2.32 25.52
CA PHE A 345 -30.84 -1.91 24.21
C PHE A 345 -29.59 -1.05 24.35
N GLN A 346 -28.47 -1.54 23.85
CA GLN A 346 -27.17 -0.86 23.89
C GLN A 346 -26.90 -0.08 22.60
N SER A 347 -26.95 -0.77 21.46
CA SER A 347 -26.74 -0.17 20.14
C SER A 347 -27.42 -0.98 19.03
N VAL A 348 -27.55 -0.39 17.84
CA VAL A 348 -28.12 -1.03 16.64
C VAL A 348 -27.22 -2.10 16.02
N ASN A 349 -25.93 -2.13 16.38
CA ASN A 349 -24.95 -3.10 15.84
C ASN A 349 -24.74 -4.30 16.77
N HIS A 350 -25.23 -4.22 18.01
CA HIS A 350 -25.17 -5.33 18.96
C HIS A 350 -26.20 -6.40 18.60
N LYS A 351 -25.86 -7.68 18.79
CA LYS A 351 -26.76 -8.79 18.48
C LYS A 351 -27.70 -9.04 19.65
N TYR A 352 -29.00 -9.07 19.37
CA TYR A 352 -30.04 -9.39 20.36
C TYR A 352 -30.77 -10.66 19.96
N GLN A 353 -31.49 -11.23 20.91
CA GLN A 353 -32.30 -12.41 20.69
C GLN A 353 -33.69 -12.03 20.16
N TRP A 354 -34.08 -12.68 19.06
CA TRP A 354 -35.36 -12.51 18.37
C TRP A 354 -36.09 -13.85 18.29
N GLN A 355 -37.42 -13.78 18.19
CA GLN A 355 -38.31 -14.93 17.97
C GLN A 355 -39.23 -14.66 16.79
N CYS A 356 -39.48 -15.64 15.93
CA CYS A 356 -40.44 -15.51 14.83
C CYS A 356 -41.79 -16.13 15.18
N GLN A 357 -42.77 -15.97 14.29
CA GLN A 357 -44.11 -16.53 14.47
C GLN A 357 -44.10 -18.06 14.70
N GLN A 358 -43.15 -18.76 14.06
CA GLN A 358 -43.00 -20.22 14.17
C GLN A 358 -42.21 -20.63 15.43
N GLY A 359 -41.89 -19.70 16.32
CA GLY A 359 -41.22 -19.98 17.60
C GLY A 359 -39.69 -20.06 17.54
N HIS A 360 -39.07 -20.08 16.35
CA HIS A 360 -37.61 -20.16 16.23
C HIS A 360 -36.91 -18.95 16.85
N LEU A 361 -35.81 -19.22 17.55
CA LEU A 361 -34.99 -18.24 18.26
C LEU A 361 -33.66 -18.01 17.52
N TRP A 362 -33.25 -16.76 17.34
CA TRP A 362 -31.93 -16.45 16.78
C TRP A 362 -31.37 -15.13 17.27
N PHE A 363 -30.05 -14.95 17.09
CA PHE A 363 -29.35 -13.71 17.40
C PHE A 363 -29.07 -12.90 16.13
N ALA A 364 -29.46 -11.63 16.12
CA ALA A 364 -29.21 -10.72 15.02
C ALA A 364 -29.10 -9.26 15.49
N ALA A 365 -28.33 -8.46 14.74
CA ALA A 365 -28.25 -7.03 14.98
C ALA A 365 -29.47 -6.30 14.39
N PRO A 366 -30.01 -5.27 15.07
CA PRO A 366 -31.13 -4.47 14.58
C PRO A 366 -30.90 -3.89 13.19
N THR A 367 -29.67 -3.49 12.86
CA THR A 367 -29.33 -3.02 11.51
C THR A 367 -29.64 -4.05 10.43
N ASP A 368 -29.43 -5.33 10.69
CA ASP A 368 -29.64 -6.40 9.71
C ASP A 368 -31.12 -6.74 9.58
N ILE A 369 -31.85 -6.66 10.70
CA ILE A 369 -33.31 -6.79 10.73
C ILE A 369 -33.96 -5.68 9.89
N MET A 370 -33.56 -4.43 10.10
CA MET A 370 -34.07 -3.27 9.35
C MET A 370 -33.77 -3.37 7.85
N LYS A 371 -32.64 -3.96 7.45
CA LYS A 371 -32.29 -4.23 6.05
C LYS A 371 -33.11 -5.36 5.39
N GLY A 372 -33.99 -6.02 6.13
CA GLY A 372 -34.89 -7.07 5.62
C GLY A 372 -34.51 -8.49 6.01
N THR A 373 -33.41 -8.70 6.75
CA THR A 373 -33.07 -10.03 7.26
C THR A 373 -34.04 -10.42 8.38
N TRP A 374 -34.44 -11.70 8.45
CA TRP A 374 -35.33 -12.21 9.49
C TRP A 374 -34.91 -13.62 9.95
N CYS A 375 -35.87 -14.47 10.29
CA CYS A 375 -35.61 -15.82 10.78
C CYS A 375 -34.87 -16.69 9.74
N PRO A 376 -33.67 -17.19 10.06
CA PRO A 376 -32.88 -18.00 9.15
C PRO A 376 -33.53 -19.36 8.87
N GLU A 377 -34.19 -19.96 9.86
CA GLU A 377 -34.88 -21.24 9.68
C GLU A 377 -36.09 -21.14 8.76
N CYS A 378 -36.95 -20.13 8.97
CA CYS A 378 -38.06 -19.87 8.06
C CYS A 378 -37.58 -19.51 6.65
N SER A 379 -36.49 -18.76 6.53
CA SER A 379 -35.88 -18.45 5.22
C SER A 379 -35.38 -19.71 4.52
N ARG A 380 -34.72 -20.61 5.27
CA ARG A 380 -34.19 -21.88 4.74
C ARG A 380 -35.32 -22.84 4.35
N ALA A 381 -36.39 -22.90 5.13
CA ALA A 381 -37.59 -23.67 4.79
C ALA A 381 -38.25 -23.17 3.50
N ARG A 382 -38.42 -21.84 3.34
CA ARG A 382 -38.92 -21.25 2.08
C ARG A 382 -38.02 -21.55 0.88
N ARG A 383 -36.70 -21.55 1.06
CA ARG A 383 -35.75 -21.85 -0.02
C ARG A 383 -35.76 -23.32 -0.46
N LYS A 384 -36.23 -24.24 0.38
CA LYS A 384 -36.30 -25.66 0.00
C LYS A 384 -37.41 -25.92 -1.03
N GLY A 385 -38.44 -25.09 -1.14
CA GLY A 385 -39.60 -25.35 -2.00
C GLY A 385 -40.51 -26.46 -1.46
N SER A 386 -41.71 -26.60 -2.01
CA SER A 386 -42.69 -27.61 -1.58
C SER A 386 -43.22 -28.46 -2.75
N ILE A 387 -43.84 -29.60 -2.46
CA ILE A 387 -44.43 -30.45 -3.51
C ILE A 387 -45.60 -29.75 -4.21
N GLU A 388 -46.35 -28.94 -3.48
CA GLU A 388 -47.45 -28.12 -3.99
C GLU A 388 -46.94 -27.06 -4.97
N GLU A 389 -45.78 -26.44 -4.68
CA GLU A 389 -45.12 -25.51 -5.60
C GLU A 389 -44.72 -26.23 -6.90
N MET A 390 -44.25 -27.49 -6.83
CA MET A 390 -43.91 -28.27 -8.03
C MET A 390 -45.14 -28.65 -8.85
N GLN A 391 -46.26 -28.96 -8.18
CA GLN A 391 -47.53 -29.24 -8.84
C GLN A 391 -48.07 -28.00 -9.57
N LEU A 392 -48.01 -26.82 -8.95
CA LEU A 392 -48.41 -25.55 -9.58
C LEU A 392 -47.58 -25.24 -10.83
N ILE A 393 -46.26 -25.44 -10.77
CA ILE A 393 -45.35 -25.25 -11.91
C ILE A 393 -45.70 -26.19 -13.07
N ALA A 394 -46.11 -27.42 -12.75
CA ALA A 394 -46.55 -28.35 -13.78
C ALA A 394 -47.87 -27.92 -14.41
N SER A 395 -48.84 -27.51 -13.60
CA SER A 395 -50.14 -27.03 -14.06
C SER A 395 -50.02 -25.77 -14.92
N SER A 396 -49.12 -24.84 -14.58
CA SER A 396 -48.89 -23.62 -15.39
C SER A 396 -48.28 -23.91 -16.77
N ARG A 397 -47.82 -25.14 -17.02
CA ARG A 397 -47.27 -25.62 -18.30
C ARG A 397 -48.14 -26.71 -18.92
N ASN A 398 -49.42 -26.75 -18.55
CA ASN A 398 -50.41 -27.73 -19.00
C ASN A 398 -50.00 -29.19 -18.77
N GLY A 399 -49.22 -29.44 -17.72
CA GLY A 399 -48.81 -30.79 -17.33
C GLY A 399 -49.09 -31.10 -15.87
N LYS A 400 -48.55 -32.23 -15.39
CA LYS A 400 -48.75 -32.74 -14.04
C LYS A 400 -47.42 -33.14 -13.41
N CYS A 401 -47.25 -32.84 -12.12
CA CYS A 401 -46.22 -33.47 -11.31
C CYS A 401 -46.82 -34.76 -10.74
N LEU A 402 -46.27 -35.92 -11.11
CA LEU A 402 -46.77 -37.24 -10.69
C LEU A 402 -46.19 -37.70 -9.34
N SER A 403 -45.20 -36.96 -8.82
CA SER A 403 -44.63 -37.23 -7.51
C SER A 403 -45.46 -36.59 -6.40
N ASN A 404 -45.59 -37.29 -5.28
CA ASN A 404 -46.34 -36.84 -4.10
C ASN A 404 -45.44 -36.41 -2.94
N VAL A 405 -44.11 -36.55 -3.08
CA VAL A 405 -43.13 -36.23 -2.03
C VAL A 405 -42.03 -35.36 -2.60
N TYR A 406 -41.73 -34.26 -1.90
CA TYR A 406 -40.62 -33.36 -2.24
C TYR A 406 -39.55 -33.40 -1.14
N VAL A 407 -38.36 -33.91 -1.47
CA VAL A 407 -37.25 -34.03 -0.51
C VAL A 407 -36.27 -32.87 -0.66
N SER A 408 -35.86 -32.55 -1.88
CA SER A 408 -34.93 -31.45 -2.18
C SER A 408 -34.97 -31.09 -3.66
N SER A 409 -34.35 -29.96 -4.00
CA SER A 409 -34.27 -29.49 -5.39
C SER A 409 -33.36 -30.34 -6.30
N GLN A 410 -32.57 -31.24 -5.71
CA GLN A 410 -31.68 -32.17 -6.39
C GLN A 410 -32.28 -33.57 -6.57
N THR A 411 -33.38 -33.87 -5.88
CA THR A 411 -34.07 -35.16 -5.98
C THR A 411 -34.96 -35.14 -7.22
N LYS A 412 -34.85 -36.15 -8.09
CA LYS A 412 -35.68 -36.23 -9.30
C LYS A 412 -37.15 -36.41 -8.90
N LEU A 413 -38.04 -35.70 -9.59
CA LEU A 413 -39.48 -35.92 -9.56
C LEU A 413 -39.94 -36.44 -10.92
N ARG A 414 -41.07 -37.13 -10.93
CA ARG A 414 -41.79 -37.56 -12.13
C ARG A 414 -42.75 -36.48 -12.60
N TRP A 415 -42.72 -36.19 -13.90
CA TRP A 415 -43.49 -35.14 -14.56
C TRP A 415 -44.21 -35.71 -15.78
N GLN A 416 -45.33 -35.08 -16.15
CA GLN A 416 -46.09 -35.37 -17.36
C GLN A 416 -46.43 -34.07 -18.08
N CYS A 417 -46.27 -34.00 -19.41
CA CYS A 417 -46.61 -32.80 -20.19
C CYS A 417 -48.03 -32.89 -20.77
N ALA A 418 -48.48 -31.82 -21.43
CA ALA A 418 -49.79 -31.76 -22.09
C ALA A 418 -50.03 -32.88 -23.11
N TYR A 419 -48.97 -33.37 -23.76
CA TYR A 419 -49.02 -34.45 -24.76
C TYR A 419 -48.92 -35.85 -24.13
N GLY A 420 -48.94 -35.96 -22.79
CA GLY A 420 -48.92 -37.24 -22.08
C GLY A 420 -47.54 -37.87 -21.88
N HIS A 421 -46.46 -37.26 -22.36
CA HIS A 421 -45.10 -37.77 -22.14
C HIS A 421 -44.71 -37.69 -20.68
N GLU A 422 -44.21 -38.79 -20.12
CA GLU A 422 -43.69 -38.87 -18.76
C GLU A 422 -42.17 -38.86 -18.73
N TRP A 423 -41.57 -38.13 -17.78
CA TRP A 423 -40.12 -38.14 -17.57
C TRP A 423 -39.74 -37.83 -16.13
N GLU A 424 -38.49 -38.15 -15.78
CA GLU A 424 -37.89 -37.78 -14.50
C GLU A 424 -36.94 -36.60 -14.67
N ALA A 425 -37.13 -35.55 -13.87
CA ALA A 425 -36.26 -34.38 -13.86
C ALA A 425 -36.12 -33.78 -12.47
N ARG A 426 -34.97 -33.15 -12.22
CA ARG A 426 -34.75 -32.37 -10.99
C ARG A 426 -35.63 -31.11 -11.00
N PRO A 427 -36.26 -30.75 -9.88
CA PRO A 427 -37.01 -29.51 -9.71
C PRO A 427 -36.28 -28.26 -10.20
N ASP A 428 -34.99 -28.12 -9.92
CA ASP A 428 -34.19 -26.96 -10.38
C ASP A 428 -34.12 -26.87 -11.90
N ASN A 429 -34.07 -28.01 -12.60
CA ASN A 429 -34.09 -28.04 -14.06
C ASN A 429 -35.48 -27.65 -14.60
N VAL A 430 -36.55 -28.07 -13.93
CA VAL A 430 -37.92 -27.75 -14.35
C VAL A 430 -38.30 -26.30 -14.03
N LYS A 431 -37.71 -25.69 -12.99
CA LYS A 431 -37.89 -24.27 -12.66
C LYS A 431 -37.26 -23.33 -13.71
N ASN A 432 -36.17 -23.73 -14.35
CA ASN A 432 -35.51 -22.94 -15.38
C ASN A 432 -36.35 -22.79 -16.65
N VAL A 433 -36.35 -21.60 -17.25
CA VAL A 433 -37.08 -21.29 -18.48
C VAL A 433 -36.40 -21.97 -19.66
N GLY A 434 -37.05 -22.97 -20.26
CA GLY A 434 -36.56 -23.68 -21.46
C GLY A 434 -36.43 -25.21 -21.32
N SER A 435 -36.50 -25.75 -20.11
CA SER A 435 -36.31 -27.18 -19.81
C SER A 435 -37.58 -27.81 -19.23
N TRP A 436 -38.57 -28.05 -20.10
CA TRP A 436 -39.83 -28.70 -19.73
C TRP A 436 -39.81 -30.20 -20.09
N CYS A 437 -40.33 -30.58 -21.26
CA CYS A 437 -40.40 -31.97 -21.70
C CYS A 437 -39.31 -32.26 -22.75
N PRO A 438 -38.36 -33.18 -22.48
CA PRO A 438 -37.28 -33.49 -23.42
C PRO A 438 -37.79 -34.14 -24.71
N ILE A 439 -38.90 -34.89 -24.62
CA ILE A 439 -39.52 -35.55 -25.78
C ILE A 439 -40.20 -34.53 -26.69
N CYS A 440 -40.89 -33.53 -26.13
CA CYS A 440 -41.46 -32.43 -26.92
C CYS A 440 -40.37 -31.51 -27.50
N PHE A 441 -39.25 -31.33 -26.79
CA PHE A 441 -38.15 -30.49 -27.26
C PHE A 441 -37.39 -31.12 -28.44
N GLY A 442 -37.29 -32.45 -28.49
CA GLY A 442 -36.63 -33.18 -29.58
C GLY A 442 -37.47 -33.42 -30.83
N ARG A 443 -38.72 -32.94 -30.89
CA ARG A 443 -39.63 -33.03 -32.05
C ARG A 443 -39.85 -31.68 -32.74
N LYS A 444 -38.88 -30.77 -32.68
CA LYS A 444 -38.92 -29.51 -33.44
C LYS A 444 -38.59 -29.73 -34.91
#